data_AF-A0AAD6XEU2-F1
#
_entry.id   AF-A0AAD6XEU2-F1
#
_cell.length_a   1.000
_cell.length_b   1.000
_cell.length_c   1.000
_cell.angle_alpha   90.00
_cell.angle_beta   90.00
_cell.angle_gamma   90.00
#
_symmetry.space_group_name_H-M   'P 1'
#
loop_
_entity.id
_entity.type
_entity.pdbx_description
1 polymer ?
#
loop_
_entity_poly.entity_id
_entity_poly.type
_entity_poly.pdbx_seq_one_letter_code
_entity_poly.pdbx_strand_id
1 'polypeptide(L)'
;MSATRLAFIGVSAVVLVGTAYSIAYNTYLDTSNPLLTHLPHPLGKTHRWASKGNPLNVYFIKQAWGWTTAAFLLAWATGPPSTRTLPRLTRWLAATATWLVFTAWFFGPALIERIVLASGGECVLSLPDGAGAMSLPAEYCHARTAISPATHPALFASSSSFALPAEWRGATPRLRKGHDVSGHIFLLTLSILLLAQQLAPSFALTRWSTPHRVAVSANVALIAIWLFASGTTSVYFHSPGEKVTGYLLGLACFVLAQIPGNIVASIPTPTEKPHLS
;
A
#
# COMPACT_ATOMS: atom_id res chain seq x y z
N MET A 1 -23.53 -1.71 -14.59
CA MET A 1 -22.69 -2.24 -13.49
C MET A 1 -22.05 -1.06 -12.76
N SER A 2 -22.04 -0.99 -11.43
CA SER A 2 -21.48 0.19 -10.73
C SER A 2 -19.96 0.28 -10.90
N ALA A 3 -19.41 1.51 -10.92
CA ALA A 3 -17.98 1.76 -11.09
C ALA A 3 -17.11 0.98 -10.07
N THR A 4 -17.57 0.88 -8.83
CA THR A 4 -16.90 0.09 -7.78
C THR A 4 -16.87 -1.41 -8.11
N ARG A 5 -17.93 -1.98 -8.70
CA ARG A 5 -17.95 -3.39 -9.11
C ARG A 5 -16.97 -3.64 -10.25
N LEU A 6 -16.90 -2.75 -11.23
CA LEU A 6 -15.91 -2.80 -12.31
C LEU A 6 -14.48 -2.73 -11.75
N ALA A 7 -14.24 -1.80 -10.83
CA ALA A 7 -12.93 -1.65 -10.18
C ALA A 7 -12.55 -2.90 -9.36
N PHE A 8 -13.49 -3.49 -8.63
CA PHE A 8 -13.31 -4.75 -7.92
C PHE A 8 -12.93 -5.88 -8.88
N ILE A 9 -13.70 -6.12 -9.93
CA ILE A 9 -13.40 -7.14 -10.93
C ILE A 9 -12.02 -6.89 -11.55
N GLY A 10 -11.70 -5.64 -11.88
CA GLY A 10 -10.42 -5.25 -12.47
C GLY A 10 -9.24 -5.58 -11.56
N VAL A 11 -9.27 -5.16 -10.29
CA VAL A 11 -8.17 -5.45 -9.35
C VAL A 11 -8.08 -6.93 -9.03
N SER A 12 -9.21 -7.63 -8.85
CA SER A 12 -9.23 -9.10 -8.66
C SER A 12 -8.58 -9.83 -9.82
N ALA A 13 -8.98 -9.50 -11.05
CA ALA A 13 -8.44 -10.13 -12.26
C ALA A 13 -6.95 -9.86 -12.41
N VAL A 14 -6.51 -8.62 -12.23
CA VAL A 14 -5.10 -8.25 -12.34
C VAL A 14 -4.24 -8.97 -11.30
N VAL A 15 -4.67 -9.00 -10.04
CA VAL A 15 -3.92 -9.67 -8.96
C VAL A 15 -3.90 -11.18 -9.18
N LEU A 16 -5.04 -11.78 -9.56
CA LEU A 16 -5.13 -13.22 -9.80
C LEU A 16 -4.26 -13.65 -10.99
N VAL A 17 -4.43 -13.02 -12.15
CA VAL A 17 -3.69 -13.34 -13.37
C VAL A 17 -2.21 -13.05 -13.20
N GLY A 18 -1.85 -11.91 -12.60
CA GLY A 18 -0.45 -11.58 -12.33
C GLY A 18 0.21 -12.56 -11.37
N THR A 19 -0.51 -13.00 -10.33
CA THR A 19 0.00 -14.01 -9.37
C THR A 19 0.17 -15.36 -10.05
N ALA A 20 -0.83 -15.82 -10.81
CA ALA A 20 -0.77 -17.08 -11.56
C ALA A 20 0.40 -17.08 -12.57
N TYR A 21 0.57 -15.98 -13.31
CA TYR A 21 1.72 -15.78 -14.18
C TYR A 21 3.03 -15.88 -13.38
N SER A 22 3.12 -15.20 -12.24
CA SER A 22 4.36 -15.18 -11.45
C SER A 22 4.76 -16.56 -10.94
N ILE A 23 3.79 -17.41 -10.64
CA ILE A 23 4.01 -18.81 -10.24
C ILE A 23 4.46 -19.63 -11.44
N ALA A 24 3.73 -19.55 -12.56
CA ALA A 24 4.00 -20.33 -13.76
C ALA A 24 5.40 -20.06 -14.34
N TYR A 25 5.88 -18.82 -14.27
CA TYR A 25 7.16 -18.39 -14.84
C TYR A 25 8.23 -18.10 -13.79
N ASN A 26 7.97 -18.39 -12.50
CA ASN A 26 8.86 -18.14 -11.37
C ASN A 26 9.45 -16.70 -11.37
N THR A 27 8.59 -15.70 -11.62
CA THR A 27 9.02 -14.29 -11.75
C THR A 27 8.86 -13.50 -10.46
N TYR A 28 8.25 -14.06 -9.42
CA TYR A 28 8.05 -13.36 -8.16
C TYR A 28 9.32 -13.35 -7.30
N LEU A 29 9.52 -12.26 -6.57
CA LEU A 29 10.55 -12.15 -5.54
C LEU A 29 9.94 -12.25 -4.15
N ASP A 30 10.33 -13.26 -3.38
CA ASP A 30 9.95 -13.40 -1.97
C ASP A 30 10.58 -12.29 -1.13
N THR A 31 9.75 -11.39 -0.62
CA THR A 31 10.21 -10.23 0.15
C THR A 31 10.47 -10.54 1.62
N SER A 32 9.92 -11.64 2.13
CA SER A 32 10.21 -12.15 3.47
C SER A 32 11.63 -12.71 3.58
N ASN A 33 12.21 -13.21 2.48
CA ASN A 33 13.52 -13.83 2.49
C ASN A 33 14.65 -12.80 2.66
N PRO A 34 15.39 -12.78 3.80
CA PRO A 34 16.42 -11.79 4.08
C PRO A 34 17.63 -11.88 3.12
N LEU A 35 17.87 -13.05 2.53
CA LEU A 35 19.00 -13.28 1.62
C LEU A 35 18.73 -12.73 0.21
N LEU A 36 17.44 -12.61 -0.18
CA LEU A 36 17.05 -12.20 -1.53
C LEU A 36 16.57 -10.75 -1.59
N THR A 37 15.83 -10.30 -0.57
CA THR A 37 15.08 -9.04 -0.60
C THR A 37 15.96 -7.78 -0.71
N HIS A 38 17.21 -7.83 -0.23
CA HIS A 38 18.15 -6.72 -0.30
C HIS A 38 18.85 -6.61 -1.66
N LEU A 39 18.85 -7.69 -2.45
CA LEU A 39 19.48 -7.73 -3.77
C LEU A 39 18.59 -7.10 -4.85
N PRO A 40 19.19 -6.66 -5.97
CA PRO A 40 18.42 -6.32 -7.16
C PRO A 40 17.59 -7.52 -7.62
N HIS A 41 16.37 -7.25 -8.10
CA HIS A 41 15.53 -8.31 -8.66
C HIS A 41 16.28 -9.02 -9.82
N PRO A 42 16.27 -10.37 -9.92
CA PRO A 42 16.99 -11.10 -10.97
C PRO A 42 16.63 -10.62 -12.39
N LEU A 43 15.33 -10.41 -12.63
CA LEU A 43 14.81 -9.86 -13.89
C LEU A 43 14.96 -8.34 -14.04
N GLY A 44 15.52 -7.61 -13.07
CA GLY A 44 15.54 -6.14 -13.06
C GLY A 44 16.38 -5.50 -14.17
N LYS A 45 17.33 -6.24 -14.75
CA LYS A 45 18.14 -5.77 -15.89
C LYS A 45 17.44 -5.94 -17.24
N THR A 46 16.59 -6.95 -17.38
CA THR A 46 15.88 -7.28 -18.63
C THR A 46 14.47 -6.70 -18.66
N HIS A 47 13.80 -6.66 -17.50
CA HIS A 47 12.44 -6.20 -17.33
C HIS A 47 12.43 -4.92 -16.49
N ARG A 48 12.11 -3.79 -17.13
CA ARG A 48 12.08 -2.47 -16.49
C ARG A 48 11.26 -2.44 -15.19
N TRP A 49 10.10 -3.07 -15.20
CA TRP A 49 9.15 -3.04 -14.08
C TRP A 49 9.53 -3.97 -12.92
N ALA A 50 10.45 -4.91 -13.14
CA ALA A 50 11.01 -5.74 -12.08
C ALA A 50 12.07 -5.00 -11.25
N SER A 51 12.58 -3.86 -11.72
CA SER A 51 13.51 -3.03 -10.96
C SER A 51 12.78 -2.18 -9.92
N LYS A 52 13.24 -2.20 -8.66
CA LYS A 52 12.71 -1.32 -7.59
C LYS A 52 12.93 0.18 -7.87
N GLY A 53 13.88 0.52 -8.75
CA GLY A 53 14.17 1.89 -9.17
C GLY A 53 13.31 2.40 -10.33
N ASN A 54 12.31 1.64 -10.78
CA ASN A 54 11.49 2.06 -11.90
C ASN A 54 10.62 3.30 -11.56
N PRO A 55 10.29 4.15 -12.55
CA PRO A 55 9.57 5.40 -12.30
C PRO A 55 8.15 5.22 -11.73
N LEU A 56 7.47 4.11 -12.04
CA LEU A 56 6.15 3.80 -11.44
C LEU A 56 6.30 3.62 -9.92
N ASN A 57 7.32 2.89 -9.48
CA ASN A 57 7.57 2.72 -8.05
C ASN A 57 7.98 4.02 -7.35
N VAL A 58 8.95 4.73 -7.94
CA VAL A 58 9.55 5.91 -7.30
C VAL A 58 8.58 7.08 -7.19
N TYR A 59 7.82 7.38 -8.25
CA TYR A 59 6.96 8.56 -8.29
C TYR A 59 5.51 8.29 -7.88
N PHE A 60 4.99 7.08 -8.13
CA PHE A 60 3.58 6.77 -7.87
C PHE A 60 3.40 5.87 -6.65
N ILE A 61 3.93 4.64 -6.66
CA ILE A 61 3.61 3.64 -5.64
C ILE A 61 4.04 4.09 -4.23
N LYS A 62 5.27 4.63 -4.08
CA LYS A 62 5.77 5.14 -2.79
C LYS A 62 4.93 6.30 -2.22
N GLN A 63 4.24 7.04 -3.08
CA GLN A 63 3.41 8.18 -2.73
C GLN A 63 1.91 7.88 -2.96
N ALA A 64 1.52 6.60 -3.04
CA ALA A 64 0.21 6.21 -3.57
C ALA A 64 -0.97 6.81 -2.79
N TRP A 65 -0.88 6.86 -1.46
CA TRP A 65 -1.94 7.47 -0.65
C TRP A 65 -2.06 8.98 -0.85
N GLY A 66 -0.92 9.67 -1.03
CA GLY A 66 -0.89 11.10 -1.33
C GLY A 66 -1.59 11.41 -2.66
N TRP A 67 -1.28 10.67 -3.71
CA TRP A 67 -1.94 10.79 -5.01
C TRP A 67 -3.44 10.44 -4.94
N THR A 68 -3.80 9.38 -4.21
CA THR A 68 -5.19 8.97 -3.99
C THR A 68 -5.98 10.09 -3.29
N THR A 69 -5.40 10.68 -2.25
CA THR A 69 -6.00 11.79 -1.51
C THR A 69 -6.14 13.03 -2.38
N ALA A 70 -5.10 13.41 -3.13
CA ALA A 70 -5.14 14.56 -4.03
C ALA A 70 -6.22 14.42 -5.11
N ALA A 71 -6.32 13.23 -5.73
CA ALA A 71 -7.33 12.93 -6.74
C ALA A 71 -8.75 13.01 -6.16
N PHE A 72 -8.97 12.43 -4.98
CA PHE A 72 -10.26 12.51 -4.28
C PHE A 72 -10.64 13.96 -3.95
N LEU A 73 -9.76 14.71 -3.29
CA LEU A 73 -10.03 16.08 -2.86
C LEU A 73 -10.27 17.00 -4.05
N LEU A 74 -9.52 16.84 -5.14
CA LEU A 74 -9.72 17.61 -6.37
C LEU A 74 -11.10 17.33 -6.98
N ALA A 75 -11.51 16.06 -7.09
CA ALA A 75 -12.83 15.70 -7.61
C ALA A 75 -13.97 16.15 -6.69
N TRP A 76 -13.77 16.08 -5.37
CA TRP A 76 -14.73 16.56 -4.38
C TRP A 76 -14.88 18.08 -4.44
N ALA A 77 -13.78 18.84 -4.45
CA ALA A 77 -13.79 20.29 -4.47
C ALA A 77 -14.33 20.88 -5.77
N THR A 78 -14.07 20.24 -6.92
CA THR A 78 -14.56 20.72 -8.23
C THR A 78 -15.99 20.28 -8.55
N GLY A 79 -16.53 19.28 -7.84
CA GLY A 79 -17.90 18.80 -8.03
C GLY A 79 -18.94 19.83 -7.56
N PRO A 80 -20.20 19.74 -8.04
CA PRO A 80 -21.28 20.62 -7.59
C PRO A 80 -21.63 20.36 -6.12
N PRO A 81 -22.27 21.32 -5.41
CA PRO A 81 -22.61 21.20 -3.99
C PRO A 81 -23.37 19.91 -3.64
N SER A 82 -24.25 19.44 -4.52
CA SER A 82 -24.99 18.18 -4.36
C SER A 82 -24.11 16.94 -4.21
N THR A 83 -22.88 16.98 -4.73
CA THR A 83 -21.92 15.88 -4.62
C THR A 83 -20.97 16.04 -3.43
N ARG A 84 -20.85 17.24 -2.84
CA ARG A 84 -19.91 17.54 -1.74
C ARG A 84 -20.47 17.10 -0.38
N THR A 85 -20.72 15.80 -0.25
CA THR A 85 -21.44 15.26 0.90
C THR A 85 -20.50 14.80 2.02
N LEU A 86 -20.93 14.96 3.26
CA LEU A 86 -20.20 14.50 4.45
C LEU A 86 -19.96 12.98 4.46
N PRO A 87 -20.93 12.11 4.07
CA PRO A 87 -20.70 10.67 3.93
C PRO A 87 -19.53 10.28 3.02
N ARG A 88 -19.21 11.09 1.99
CA ARG A 88 -18.06 10.83 1.12
C ARG A 88 -16.75 11.12 1.82
N LEU A 89 -16.70 12.25 2.53
CA LEU A 89 -15.53 12.68 3.30
C LEU A 89 -15.23 11.70 4.44
N THR A 90 -16.26 11.23 5.16
CA THR A 90 -16.07 10.29 6.27
C THR A 90 -15.57 8.92 5.80
N ARG A 91 -15.99 8.45 4.61
CA ARG A 91 -15.40 7.23 4.00
C ARG A 91 -13.92 7.38 3.69
N TRP A 92 -13.51 8.52 3.12
CA TRP A 92 -12.10 8.80 2.87
C TRP A 92 -11.29 8.93 4.18
N LEU A 93 -11.83 9.62 5.20
CA LEU A 93 -11.21 9.71 6.52
C LEU A 93 -11.05 8.32 7.17
N ALA A 94 -12.09 7.49 7.12
CA ALA A 94 -12.05 6.14 7.65
C ALA A 94 -11.04 5.27 6.90
N ALA A 95 -10.98 5.36 5.57
CA ALA A 95 -9.97 4.67 4.78
C ALA A 95 -8.55 5.13 5.15
N THR A 96 -8.34 6.44 5.34
CA THR A 96 -7.06 7.01 5.81
C THR A 96 -6.68 6.44 7.17
N ALA A 97 -7.62 6.42 8.12
CA ALA A 97 -7.40 5.87 9.45
C ALA A 97 -7.01 4.38 9.39
N THR A 98 -7.73 3.57 8.61
CA THR A 98 -7.39 2.14 8.45
C THR A 98 -6.00 1.96 7.85
N TRP A 99 -5.63 2.71 6.80
CA TRP A 99 -4.29 2.65 6.22
C TRP A 99 -3.19 3.03 7.22
N LEU A 100 -3.40 4.08 8.03
CA LEU A 100 -2.45 4.49 9.07
C LEU A 100 -2.27 3.41 10.14
N VAL A 101 -3.34 2.76 10.60
CA VAL A 101 -3.25 1.65 11.57
C VAL A 101 -2.36 0.51 11.06
N PHE A 102 -2.45 0.18 9.77
CA PHE A 102 -1.71 -0.95 9.20
C PHE A 102 -0.28 -0.61 8.77
N THR A 103 0.03 0.64 8.45
CA THR A 103 1.32 1.02 7.84
C THR A 103 2.15 2.02 8.64
N ALA A 104 1.53 2.76 9.56
CA ALA A 104 2.18 3.78 10.36
C ALA A 104 2.28 3.34 11.82
N TRP A 105 3.19 3.99 12.54
CA TRP A 105 3.28 3.86 13.99
C TRP A 105 2.03 4.48 14.62
N PHE A 106 1.06 3.64 14.96
CA PHE A 106 -0.22 4.05 15.55
C PHE A 106 -0.42 3.24 16.83
N PHE A 107 0.02 3.81 17.96
CA PHE A 107 0.10 3.13 19.26
C PHE A 107 1.07 1.93 19.31
N GLY A 108 2.29 2.14 18.78
CA GLY A 108 3.33 1.11 18.68
C GLY A 108 3.64 0.74 17.24
N PRO A 109 4.37 -0.38 17.02
CA PRO A 109 4.66 -0.90 15.69
C PRO A 109 3.40 -1.06 14.85
N ALA A 110 3.53 -0.78 13.54
CA ALA A 110 2.42 -0.92 12.59
C ALA A 110 1.84 -2.34 12.63
N LEU A 111 0.54 -2.50 12.41
CA LEU A 111 -0.09 -3.82 12.54
C LEU A 111 0.50 -4.87 11.57
N ILE A 112 0.95 -4.46 10.39
CA ILE A 112 1.69 -5.36 9.48
C ILE A 112 2.99 -5.86 10.13
N GLU A 113 3.76 -5.00 10.80
CA GLU A 113 4.99 -5.41 11.50
C GLU A 113 4.69 -6.43 12.62
N ARG A 114 3.56 -6.27 13.31
CA ARG A 114 3.11 -7.24 14.33
C ARG A 114 2.71 -8.58 13.72
N ILE A 115 2.06 -8.58 12.54
CA ILE A 115 1.74 -9.81 11.80
C ILE A 115 3.04 -10.53 11.38
N VAL A 116 4.04 -9.78 10.90
CA VAL A 116 5.34 -10.34 10.55
C VAL A 116 6.00 -11.01 11.76
N LEU A 117 6.06 -10.32 12.90
CA LEU A 117 6.61 -10.88 14.14
C LEU A 117 5.82 -12.11 14.63
N ALA A 118 4.49 -12.03 14.66
CA ALA A 118 3.63 -13.11 15.13
C ALA A 118 3.69 -14.37 14.25
N SER A 119 4.09 -14.22 12.98
CA SER A 119 4.29 -15.32 12.03
C SER A 119 5.73 -15.85 12.00
N GLY A 120 6.54 -15.52 13.01
CA GLY A 120 7.93 -16.00 13.14
C GLY A 120 8.97 -15.06 12.52
N GLY A 121 8.60 -13.80 12.26
CA GLY A 121 9.52 -12.81 11.74
C GLY A 121 10.58 -12.40 12.76
N GLU A 122 11.78 -12.17 12.25
CA GLU A 122 12.94 -11.73 13.03
C GLU A 122 13.41 -10.37 12.52
N CYS A 123 13.98 -9.55 13.41
CA CYS A 123 14.67 -8.35 13.00
C CYS A 123 16.03 -8.73 12.43
N VAL A 124 16.25 -8.45 11.14
CA VAL A 124 17.46 -8.89 10.44
C VAL A 124 18.25 -7.69 9.93
N LEU A 125 19.55 -7.68 10.27
CA LEU A 125 20.55 -6.80 9.69
C LEU A 125 21.27 -7.54 8.55
N SER A 126 21.09 -7.07 7.32
CA SER A 126 21.82 -7.58 6.15
C SER A 126 23.24 -7.02 6.14
N LEU A 127 24.23 -7.91 6.09
CA LEU A 127 25.64 -7.56 5.98
C LEU A 127 26.06 -7.44 4.50
N PRO A 128 27.07 -6.63 4.17
CA PRO A 128 27.56 -6.47 2.81
C PRO A 128 28.18 -7.77 2.24
N ASP A 129 28.30 -7.83 0.91
CA ASP A 129 29.06 -8.84 0.15
C ASP A 129 28.76 -10.31 0.46
N GLY A 130 27.52 -10.62 0.81
CA GLY A 130 27.12 -11.99 1.09
C GLY A 130 27.70 -12.54 2.39
N ALA A 131 28.25 -11.68 3.25
CA ALA A 131 28.63 -12.01 4.64
C ALA A 131 27.43 -12.47 5.48
N GLY A 132 26.23 -12.46 4.93
CA GLY A 132 25.05 -13.07 5.51
C GLY A 132 24.16 -12.06 6.21
N ALA A 133 23.44 -12.54 7.20
CA ALA A 133 22.40 -11.80 7.90
C ALA A 133 22.49 -12.09 9.40
N MET A 134 22.46 -11.03 10.21
CA MET A 134 22.44 -11.13 11.66
C MET A 134 21.02 -10.88 12.18
N SER A 135 20.54 -11.74 13.07
CA SER A 135 19.27 -11.51 13.77
C SER A 135 19.51 -10.67 15.02
N LEU A 136 18.68 -9.64 15.18
CA LEU A 136 18.70 -8.68 16.27
C LEU A 136 17.38 -8.72 17.04
N PRO A 137 17.33 -8.19 18.27
CA PRO A 137 16.08 -7.92 18.95
C PRO A 137 15.15 -6.99 18.15
N ALA A 138 13.82 -7.16 18.30
CA ALA A 138 12.82 -6.51 17.46
C ALA A 138 12.83 -4.96 17.59
N GLU A 139 13.21 -4.44 18.75
CA GLU A 139 13.30 -3.00 19.03
C GLU A 139 14.20 -2.26 18.04
N TYR A 140 15.26 -2.90 17.55
CA TYR A 140 16.17 -2.29 16.57
C TYR A 140 15.49 -2.04 15.22
N CYS A 141 14.57 -2.92 14.80
CA CYS A 141 13.78 -2.74 13.59
C CYS A 141 12.71 -1.67 13.75
N HIS A 142 12.12 -1.57 14.95
CA HIS A 142 11.12 -0.55 15.26
C HIS A 142 11.73 0.85 15.39
N ALA A 143 12.97 0.96 15.86
CA ALA A 143 13.71 2.22 15.90
C ALA A 143 13.99 2.80 14.50
N ARG A 144 14.06 1.93 13.47
CA ARG A 144 14.35 2.31 12.07
C ARG A 144 15.63 3.13 11.91
N THR A 145 16.59 2.96 12.82
CA THR A 145 17.90 3.61 12.80
C THR A 145 18.92 2.75 12.06
N ALA A 146 19.94 3.39 11.47
CA ALA A 146 21.06 2.65 10.87
C ALA A 146 21.99 2.11 11.97
N ILE A 147 22.36 0.84 11.85
CA ILE A 147 23.27 0.15 12.77
C ILE A 147 24.61 -0.05 12.07
N SER A 148 25.69 0.31 12.75
CA SER A 148 27.06 0.15 12.27
C SER A 148 28.00 -0.20 13.44
N PRO A 149 29.24 -0.63 13.16
CA PRO A 149 30.20 -0.95 14.22
C PRO A 149 30.58 0.29 15.03
N ALA A 150 30.49 1.49 14.44
CA ALA A 150 30.74 2.74 15.13
C ALA A 150 29.62 3.13 16.11
N THR A 151 28.36 2.83 15.79
CA THR A 151 27.22 3.18 16.65
C THR A 151 26.88 2.11 17.67
N HIS A 152 27.07 0.84 17.34
CA HIS A 152 26.70 -0.31 18.18
C HIS A 152 27.85 -1.33 18.28
N PRO A 153 29.03 -0.96 18.80
CA PRO A 153 30.22 -1.82 18.79
C PRO A 153 29.99 -3.17 19.48
N ALA A 154 29.13 -3.20 20.51
CA ALA A 154 28.77 -4.43 21.23
C ALA A 154 28.10 -5.49 20.35
N LEU A 155 27.31 -5.09 19.33
CA LEU A 155 26.68 -6.02 18.40
C LEU A 155 27.70 -6.70 17.46
N PHE A 156 28.87 -6.07 17.29
CA PHE A 156 29.93 -6.54 16.40
C PHE A 156 31.15 -7.09 17.14
N ALA A 157 31.16 -7.03 18.47
CA ALA A 157 32.30 -7.42 19.30
C ALA A 157 32.58 -8.93 19.27
N SER A 158 31.53 -9.76 19.08
CA SER A 158 31.63 -11.22 18.97
C SER A 158 31.64 -11.74 17.54
N SER A 159 31.41 -10.88 16.54
CA SER A 159 31.36 -11.26 15.12
C SER A 159 32.74 -11.17 14.47
N SER A 160 33.70 -11.91 14.99
CA SER A 160 35.00 -12.17 14.36
C SER A 160 34.88 -12.99 13.06
N SER A 161 33.66 -13.40 12.68
CA SER A 161 33.36 -14.25 11.51
C SER A 161 33.14 -13.50 10.20
N PHE A 162 33.02 -12.17 10.20
CA PHE A 162 32.71 -11.38 8.98
C PHE A 162 33.62 -10.17 8.85
N ALA A 163 34.50 -10.19 7.84
CA ALA A 163 35.27 -9.01 7.46
C ALA A 163 34.34 -8.00 6.79
N LEU A 164 33.98 -6.94 7.52
CA LEU A 164 33.20 -5.85 6.96
C LEU A 164 34.10 -4.97 6.08
N PRO A 165 33.68 -4.60 4.86
CA PRO A 165 34.39 -3.63 4.04
C PRO A 165 34.57 -2.31 4.79
N ALA A 166 35.74 -1.68 4.65
CA ALA A 166 36.06 -0.43 5.33
C ALA A 166 35.09 0.71 4.95
N GLU A 167 34.49 0.63 3.77
CA GLU A 167 33.51 1.57 3.26
C GLU A 167 32.07 1.36 3.79
N TRP A 168 31.79 0.26 4.50
CA TRP A 168 30.44 -0.02 4.98
C TRP A 168 30.05 0.90 6.14
N ARG A 169 29.10 1.79 5.88
CA ARG A 169 28.64 2.80 6.87
C ARG A 169 27.49 2.32 7.77
N GLY A 170 27.08 1.06 7.65
CA GLY A 170 25.93 0.51 8.35
C GLY A 170 24.72 0.28 7.46
N ALA A 171 23.71 -0.40 8.01
CA ALA A 171 22.43 -0.65 7.37
C ALA A 171 21.29 -0.54 8.38
N THR A 172 20.08 -0.23 7.91
CA THR A 172 18.88 -0.25 8.73
C THR A 172 18.33 -1.68 8.76
N PRO A 173 18.22 -2.32 9.95
CA PRO A 173 17.67 -3.65 10.05
C PRO A 173 16.17 -3.64 9.69
N ARG A 174 15.66 -4.77 9.19
CA ARG A 174 14.26 -4.93 8.78
C ARG A 174 13.70 -6.25 9.28
N LEU A 175 12.40 -6.26 9.59
CA LEU A 175 11.70 -7.51 9.90
C LEU A 175 11.63 -8.39 8.65
N ARG A 176 12.06 -9.65 8.78
CA ARG A 176 12.17 -10.66 7.70
C ARG A 176 11.83 -12.06 8.24
N LYS A 177 11.83 -13.08 7.38
CA LYS A 177 11.53 -14.51 7.67
C LYS A 177 10.09 -14.85 8.07
N GLY A 178 9.28 -13.87 8.48
CA GLY A 178 7.84 -14.04 8.73
C GLY A 178 6.99 -13.70 7.51
N HIS A 179 5.67 -13.76 7.67
CA HIS A 179 4.70 -13.44 6.63
C HIS A 179 4.61 -11.91 6.39
N ASP A 180 5.27 -11.41 5.34
CA ASP A 180 5.31 -9.99 4.96
C ASP A 180 4.13 -9.62 4.05
N VAL A 181 2.98 -9.30 4.66
CA VAL A 181 1.77 -8.86 3.94
C VAL A 181 2.11 -7.79 2.90
N SER A 182 1.73 -8.00 1.63
CA SER A 182 2.08 -7.05 0.58
C SER A 182 1.41 -5.70 0.77
N GLY A 183 2.15 -4.75 1.35
CA GLY A 183 1.68 -3.38 1.61
C GLY A 183 1.30 -2.63 0.33
N HIS A 184 1.96 -2.93 -0.80
CA HIS A 184 1.60 -2.36 -2.10
C HIS A 184 0.25 -2.86 -2.60
N ILE A 185 0.03 -4.18 -2.63
CA ILE A 185 -1.26 -4.74 -3.07
C ILE A 185 -2.38 -4.29 -2.12
N PHE A 186 -2.12 -4.25 -0.82
CA PHE A 186 -3.03 -3.68 0.18
C PHE A 186 -3.44 -2.24 -0.18
N LEU A 187 -2.47 -1.33 -0.26
CA LEU A 187 -2.73 0.09 -0.46
C LEU A 187 -3.39 0.37 -1.81
N LEU A 188 -2.90 -0.26 -2.88
CA LEU A 188 -3.43 -0.07 -4.23
C LEU A 188 -4.87 -0.60 -4.35
N THR A 189 -5.19 -1.73 -3.73
CA THR A 189 -6.56 -2.28 -3.71
C THR A 189 -7.51 -1.32 -3.00
N LEU A 190 -7.13 -0.83 -1.82
CA LEU A 190 -7.92 0.17 -1.08
C LEU A 190 -8.12 1.44 -1.91
N SER A 191 -7.04 1.97 -2.51
CA SER A 191 -7.08 3.17 -3.36
C SER A 191 -7.98 3.02 -4.59
N ILE A 192 -7.86 1.91 -5.34
CA ILE A 192 -8.68 1.65 -6.54
C ILE A 192 -10.17 1.67 -6.18
N LEU A 193 -10.56 0.93 -5.14
CA LEU A 193 -11.96 0.80 -4.74
C LEU A 193 -12.52 2.11 -4.18
N LEU A 194 -11.72 2.82 -3.36
CA LEU A 194 -12.09 4.13 -2.82
C LEU A 194 -12.32 5.13 -3.95
N LEU A 195 -11.38 5.30 -4.87
CA LEU A 195 -11.52 6.27 -5.97
C LEU A 195 -12.70 5.93 -6.88
N ALA A 196 -12.86 4.65 -7.25
CA ALA A 196 -13.98 4.21 -8.09
C ALA A 196 -15.34 4.47 -7.44
N GLN A 197 -15.45 4.27 -6.11
CA GLN A 197 -16.65 4.61 -5.37
C GLN A 197 -16.87 6.13 -5.30
N GLN A 198 -15.82 6.90 -5.04
CA GLN A 198 -15.92 8.35 -4.92
C GLN A 198 -16.27 9.04 -6.24
N LEU A 199 -16.02 8.40 -7.39
CA LEU A 199 -16.44 8.89 -8.71
C LEU A 199 -17.92 8.62 -9.04
N ALA A 200 -18.61 7.72 -8.32
CA ALA A 200 -19.98 7.34 -8.67
C ALA A 200 -20.96 8.53 -8.73
N PRO A 201 -20.95 9.51 -7.78
CA PRO A 201 -21.81 10.68 -7.87
C PRO A 201 -21.51 11.57 -9.09
N SER A 202 -20.24 11.66 -9.50
CA SER A 202 -19.83 12.43 -10.68
C SER A 202 -20.39 11.83 -11.97
N PHE A 203 -20.40 10.50 -12.09
CA PHE A 203 -20.97 9.82 -13.25
C PHE A 203 -22.50 9.89 -13.33
N ALA A 204 -23.18 10.24 -12.23
CA ALA A 204 -24.63 10.49 -12.23
C ALA A 204 -25.00 11.91 -12.70
N LEU A 205 -24.02 12.82 -12.84
CA LEU A 205 -24.27 14.18 -13.32
C LEU A 205 -24.46 14.19 -14.85
N THR A 206 -25.36 15.04 -15.34
CA THR A 206 -25.61 15.22 -16.77
C THR A 206 -24.63 16.16 -17.45
N ARG A 207 -24.00 17.07 -16.70
CA ARG A 207 -22.99 18.03 -17.20
C ARG A 207 -21.87 18.20 -16.19
N TRP A 208 -20.64 18.29 -16.70
CA TRP A 208 -19.46 18.60 -15.91
C TRP A 208 -18.89 19.94 -16.31
N SER A 209 -18.52 20.75 -15.31
CA SER A 209 -17.63 21.89 -15.53
C SER A 209 -16.27 21.39 -16.05
N THR A 210 -15.54 22.23 -16.79
CA THR A 210 -14.18 21.92 -17.25
C THR A 210 -13.24 21.47 -16.12
N PRO A 211 -13.15 22.17 -14.96
CA PRO A 211 -12.30 21.70 -13.87
C PRO A 211 -12.75 20.36 -13.29
N HIS A 212 -14.06 20.09 -13.21
CA HIS A 212 -14.55 18.80 -12.73
C HIS A 212 -14.25 17.67 -13.71
N ARG A 213 -14.36 17.93 -15.02
CA ARG A 213 -13.98 16.97 -16.07
C ARG A 213 -12.50 16.59 -15.95
N VAL A 214 -11.61 17.56 -15.76
CA VAL A 214 -10.18 17.30 -15.54
C VAL A 214 -9.97 16.45 -14.29
N ALA A 215 -10.64 16.78 -13.18
CA ALA A 215 -10.55 16.03 -11.94
C ALA A 215 -11.01 14.57 -12.09
N VAL A 216 -12.14 14.34 -12.74
CA VAL A 216 -12.66 12.99 -13.01
C VAL A 216 -11.70 12.21 -13.91
N SER A 217 -11.21 12.81 -14.99
CA SER A 217 -10.22 12.18 -15.88
C SER A 217 -8.93 11.82 -15.14
N ALA A 218 -8.43 12.69 -14.26
CA ALA A 218 -7.26 12.43 -13.43
C ALA A 218 -7.48 11.24 -12.49
N ASN A 219 -8.66 11.11 -11.89
CA ASN A 219 -9.00 9.96 -11.05
C ASN A 219 -9.05 8.65 -11.86
N VAL A 220 -9.66 8.67 -13.05
CA VAL A 220 -9.72 7.48 -13.93
C VAL A 220 -8.32 7.06 -14.37
N ALA A 221 -7.48 8.02 -14.76
CA ALA A 221 -6.08 7.77 -15.11
C ALA A 221 -5.31 7.19 -13.92
N LEU A 222 -5.53 7.72 -12.71
CA LEU A 222 -4.88 7.23 -11.51
C LEU A 222 -5.31 5.80 -11.14
N ILE A 223 -6.60 5.46 -11.30
CA ILE A 223 -7.10 4.08 -11.15
C ILE A 223 -6.41 3.14 -12.14
N ALA A 224 -6.24 3.55 -13.40
CA ALA A 224 -5.53 2.76 -14.40
C ALA A 224 -4.05 2.56 -14.02
N ILE A 225 -3.38 3.59 -13.49
CA ILE A 225 -2.02 3.50 -12.96
C ILE A 225 -1.96 2.52 -11.78
N TRP A 226 -2.95 2.54 -10.88
CA TRP A 226 -3.02 1.60 -9.76
C TRP A 226 -3.26 0.17 -10.21
N LEU A 227 -4.12 -0.07 -11.19
CA LEU A 227 -4.30 -1.41 -11.79
C LEU A 227 -2.99 -1.89 -12.42
N PHE A 228 -2.31 -1.04 -13.18
CA PHE A 228 -1.01 -1.39 -13.75
C PHE A 228 0.03 -1.68 -12.66
N ALA A 229 0.12 -0.85 -11.63
CA ALA A 229 0.99 -1.05 -10.48
C ALA A 229 0.69 -2.37 -9.75
N SER A 230 -0.58 -2.69 -9.49
CA SER A 230 -0.99 -3.97 -8.92
C SER A 230 -0.55 -5.15 -9.81
N GLY A 231 -0.62 -5.01 -11.13
CA GLY A 231 -0.14 -6.01 -12.08
C GLY A 231 1.37 -6.21 -11.99
N THR A 232 2.15 -5.13 -12.07
CA THR A 232 3.62 -5.22 -11.96
C THR A 232 4.07 -5.79 -10.62
N THR A 233 3.42 -5.40 -9.52
CA THR A 233 3.67 -5.98 -8.19
C THR A 233 3.33 -7.46 -8.19
N SER A 234 2.17 -7.86 -8.73
CA SER A 234 1.74 -9.26 -8.74
C SER A 234 2.64 -10.16 -9.60
N VAL A 235 3.24 -9.61 -10.67
CA VAL A 235 4.16 -10.36 -11.55
C VAL A 235 5.56 -10.49 -10.94
N TYR A 236 6.12 -9.43 -10.36
CA TYR A 236 7.56 -9.38 -10.02
C TYR A 236 7.88 -9.40 -8.52
N PHE A 237 6.97 -9.02 -7.64
CA PHE A 237 7.29 -8.81 -6.23
C PHE A 237 6.35 -9.58 -5.32
N HIS A 238 6.82 -9.87 -4.10
CA HIS A 238 6.10 -10.64 -3.08
C HIS A 238 5.85 -12.10 -3.47
N SER A 239 5.80 -12.97 -2.47
CA SER A 239 5.31 -14.34 -2.66
C SER A 239 3.80 -14.36 -2.94
N PRO A 240 3.25 -15.45 -3.50
CA PRO A 240 1.80 -15.57 -3.71
C PRO A 240 0.97 -15.33 -2.46
N GLY A 241 1.38 -15.87 -1.30
CA GLY A 241 0.65 -15.71 -0.03
C GLY A 241 0.66 -14.26 0.46
N GLU A 242 1.78 -13.57 0.32
CA GLU A 242 1.91 -12.15 0.68
C GLU A 242 0.99 -11.26 -0.18
N LYS A 243 0.84 -11.57 -1.48
CA LYS A 243 -0.10 -10.88 -2.39
C LYS A 243 -1.55 -11.11 -1.98
N VAL A 244 -1.93 -12.36 -1.71
CA VAL A 244 -3.30 -12.73 -1.32
C VAL A 244 -3.70 -12.01 -0.04
N THR A 245 -2.86 -12.07 1.00
CA THR A 245 -3.15 -11.40 2.27
C THR A 245 -3.18 -9.88 2.14
N GLY A 246 -2.30 -9.28 1.34
CA GLY A 246 -2.36 -7.84 1.03
C GLY A 246 -3.67 -7.46 0.34
N TYR A 247 -4.10 -8.24 -0.64
CA TYR A 247 -5.36 -8.03 -1.36
C TYR A 247 -6.58 -8.14 -0.43
N LEU A 248 -6.67 -9.21 0.36
CA LEU A 248 -7.76 -9.42 1.30
C LEU A 248 -7.83 -8.31 2.36
N LEU A 249 -6.67 -7.87 2.86
CA LEU A 249 -6.59 -6.75 3.78
C LEU A 249 -7.11 -5.45 3.13
N GLY A 250 -6.79 -5.22 1.86
CA GLY A 250 -7.27 -4.04 1.11
C GLY A 250 -8.79 -4.04 0.96
N LEU A 251 -9.39 -5.20 0.67
CA LEU A 251 -10.83 -5.38 0.64
C LEU A 251 -11.47 -5.13 2.01
N ALA A 252 -10.90 -5.72 3.07
CA ALA A 252 -11.40 -5.59 4.42
C ALA A 252 -11.40 -4.13 4.88
N CYS A 253 -10.28 -3.41 4.69
CA CYS A 253 -10.20 -1.98 5.02
C CYS A 253 -11.16 -1.14 4.17
N PHE A 254 -11.36 -1.47 2.89
CA PHE A 254 -12.34 -0.78 2.06
C PHE A 254 -13.76 -0.95 2.60
N VAL A 255 -14.15 -2.17 3.00
CA VAL A 255 -15.46 -2.45 3.59
C VAL A 255 -15.64 -1.73 4.92
N LEU A 256 -14.63 -1.79 5.81
CA LEU A 256 -14.65 -1.10 7.10
C LEU A 256 -14.79 0.42 6.93
N ALA A 257 -14.12 1.00 5.94
CA ALA A 257 -14.21 2.43 5.64
C ALA A 257 -15.62 2.88 5.23
N GLN A 258 -16.52 1.97 4.86
CA GLN A 258 -17.90 2.30 4.52
C GLN A 258 -18.79 2.59 5.73
N ILE A 259 -18.46 2.01 6.88
CA ILE A 259 -19.32 2.04 8.07
C ILE A 259 -19.64 3.48 8.50
N PRO A 260 -18.67 4.39 8.68
CA PRO A 260 -18.98 5.75 9.12
C PRO A 260 -19.78 6.54 8.08
N GLY A 261 -19.52 6.32 6.79
CA GLY A 261 -20.27 6.97 5.72
C GLY A 261 -21.73 6.51 5.65
N ASN A 262 -21.99 5.24 5.91
CA ASN A 262 -23.35 4.69 5.94
C ASN A 262 -24.11 5.19 7.17
N ILE A 263 -23.46 5.28 8.32
CA ILE A 263 -24.05 5.87 9.54
C ILE A 263 -24.43 7.33 9.28
N VAL A 264 -23.50 8.16 8.79
CA VAL A 264 -23.78 9.57 8.52
C VAL A 264 -24.87 9.75 7.47
N ALA A 265 -24.90 8.89 6.43
CA ALA A 265 -25.95 8.96 5.40
C ALA A 265 -27.34 8.58 5.92
N SER A 266 -27.43 7.86 7.05
CA SER A 266 -28.69 7.46 7.68
C SER A 266 -29.29 8.53 8.61
N ILE A 267 -28.52 9.56 8.96
CA ILE A 267 -28.99 10.64 9.83
C ILE A 267 -29.99 11.51 9.05
N PRO A 268 -31.25 11.65 9.52
CA PRO A 268 -32.23 12.53 8.89
C PRO A 268 -31.74 13.99 8.89
N THR A 269 -31.79 14.66 7.75
CA THR A 269 -31.52 16.11 7.69
C THR A 269 -32.64 16.87 8.40
N PRO A 270 -32.34 17.76 9.36
CA PRO A 270 -33.37 18.58 9.99
C PRO A 270 -33.89 19.60 8.96
N THR A 271 -35.10 19.38 8.43
CA THR A 271 -36.16 20.35 8.03
C THR A 271 -37.12 19.63 7.09
N GLU A 272 -38.42 19.59 7.37
CA GLU A 272 -39.32 20.72 7.17
C GLU A 272 -40.27 20.85 8.37
N LYS A 273 -40.37 22.05 8.97
CA LYS A 273 -41.47 22.32 9.92
C LYS A 273 -42.77 22.03 9.16
N PRO A 274 -43.73 21.25 9.69
CA PRO A 274 -45.02 21.14 9.06
C PRO A 274 -45.62 22.53 8.99
N HIS A 275 -45.92 22.99 7.77
CA HIS A 275 -46.81 24.12 7.57
C HIS A 275 -48.16 23.73 8.18
N LEU A 276 -48.42 24.19 9.40
CA LEU A 276 -49.75 24.21 9.99
C LEU A 276 -50.54 25.27 9.23
N SER A 277 -51.35 24.81 8.28
CA SER A 277 -52.48 25.56 7.70
C SER A 277 -53.76 25.19 8.44
#